data_AF-A0A7Y2IMK4-F1
#
_entry.id   AF-A0A7Y2IMK4-F1
#
_cell.length_a   1.000
_cell.length_b   1.000
_cell.length_c   1.000
_cell.angle_alpha   90.00
_cell.angle_beta   90.00
_cell.angle_gamma   90.00
#
_symmetry.space_group_name_H-M   'P 1'
#
loop_
_entity.id
_entity.type
_entity.pdbx_description
1 polymer ?
#
loop_
_entity_poly.entity_id
_entity_poly.type
_entity_poly.pdbx_seq_one_letter_code
_entity_poly.pdbx_strand_id
1 'polypeptide(L)'
;IDDSIDLYRDTEADFVATDLVMHLPRGTDVEVLSPAALRWADEHATGVDRVHVTSSIYGNPYLFQLEPLRRPMEAGDLRVTVDTPADYEAVQAIVGELGDRPPSVEELVELLARRPDIVAINSGVQQKAIDEG
;
A
#
# COMPACT_ATOMS: atom_id res chain seq x y z
N ILE A 1 -7.65 -6.98 -0.30
CA ILE A 1 -7.95 -7.10 1.15
C ILE A 1 -8.14 -8.57 1.51
N ASP A 2 -9.18 -9.23 0.97
CA ASP A 2 -9.51 -10.62 1.34
C ASP A 2 -8.33 -11.59 1.15
N ASP A 3 -7.63 -11.55 0.01
CA ASP A 3 -6.46 -12.40 -0.22
C ASP A 3 -5.33 -12.19 0.82
N SER A 4 -5.18 -10.97 1.37
CA SER A 4 -4.20 -10.70 2.44
C SER A 4 -4.63 -11.33 3.76
N ILE A 5 -5.94 -11.35 4.03
CA ILE A 5 -6.52 -11.97 5.23
C ILE A 5 -6.41 -13.50 5.13
N ASP A 6 -6.71 -14.05 3.96
CA ASP A 6 -6.61 -15.50 3.73
C ASP A 6 -5.15 -15.96 3.83
N LEU A 7 -4.21 -15.23 3.24
CA LEU A 7 -2.78 -15.50 3.40
C LEU A 7 -2.34 -15.44 4.88
N TYR A 8 -2.84 -14.47 5.64
CA TYR A 8 -2.58 -14.39 7.09
C TYR A 8 -3.16 -15.58 7.85
N ARG A 9 -4.33 -16.09 7.46
CA ARG A 9 -4.97 -17.25 8.11
C ARG A 9 -4.32 -18.58 7.74
N ASP A 10 -3.78 -18.69 6.55
CA ASP A 10 -3.17 -19.91 6.01
C ASP A 10 -1.67 -20.04 6.33
N THR A 11 -1.11 -19.04 7.01
CA THR A 11 0.29 -19.00 7.42
C THR A 11 0.41 -18.71 8.92
N GLU A 12 1.61 -18.88 9.46
CA GLU A 12 1.96 -18.47 10.83
C GLU A 12 2.52 -17.02 10.84
N ALA A 13 2.09 -16.17 9.89
CA ALA A 13 2.65 -14.83 9.73
C ALA A 13 2.25 -13.90 10.89
N ASP A 14 3.20 -13.07 11.33
CA ASP A 14 2.95 -11.95 12.23
C ASP A 14 2.48 -10.70 11.47
N PHE A 15 2.90 -10.60 10.20
CA PHE A 15 2.66 -9.45 9.34
C PHE A 15 2.54 -9.88 7.89
N VAL A 16 1.38 -9.66 7.28
CA VAL A 16 1.16 -9.81 5.84
C VAL A 16 1.02 -8.43 5.23
N ALA A 17 1.74 -8.18 4.14
CA ALA A 17 1.66 -6.88 3.48
C ALA A 17 1.85 -6.97 1.97
N THR A 18 1.16 -6.11 1.24
CA THR A 18 1.30 -6.01 -0.23
C THR A 18 2.50 -5.17 -0.64
N ASP A 19 2.95 -4.23 0.19
CA ASP A 19 3.98 -3.24 -0.08
C ASP A 19 5.38 -3.64 0.42
N LEU A 20 5.50 -4.80 1.09
CA LEU A 20 6.79 -5.50 1.26
C LEU A 20 7.46 -5.81 -0.09
N VAL A 21 6.67 -5.85 -1.16
CA VAL A 21 7.12 -5.95 -2.55
C VAL A 21 6.35 -4.90 -3.35
N MET A 22 7.01 -3.85 -3.81
CA MET A 22 6.39 -2.73 -4.52
C MET A 22 5.91 -3.11 -5.95
N HIS A 23 4.80 -3.85 -6.05
CA HIS A 23 4.29 -4.41 -7.31
C HIS A 23 2.86 -3.99 -7.66
N LEU A 24 2.10 -3.44 -6.70
CA LEU A 24 0.76 -2.88 -6.90
C LEU A 24 0.81 -1.35 -6.90
N PRO A 25 -0.20 -0.67 -7.47
CA PRO A 25 -0.29 0.78 -7.40
C PRO A 25 -0.24 1.28 -5.97
N ARG A 26 0.58 2.29 -5.70
CA ARG A 26 0.60 2.93 -4.39
C ARG A 26 -0.79 3.47 -4.05
N GLY A 27 -1.22 3.26 -2.80
CA GLY A 27 -2.58 3.60 -2.36
C GLY A 27 -3.57 2.44 -2.45
N THR A 28 -3.11 1.26 -2.89
CA THR A 28 -3.85 0.00 -2.82
C THR A 28 -3.28 -0.95 -1.75
N ASP A 29 -2.41 -0.41 -0.90
CA ASP A 29 -1.65 -1.17 0.09
C ASP A 29 -2.55 -1.75 1.18
N VAL A 30 -2.27 -2.99 1.57
CA VAL A 30 -2.97 -3.69 2.65
C VAL A 30 -1.92 -4.29 3.58
N GLU A 31 -2.04 -3.94 4.87
CA GLU A 31 -1.25 -4.50 5.96
C GLU A 31 -2.18 -5.27 6.91
N VAL A 32 -1.85 -6.52 7.21
CA VAL A 32 -2.54 -7.37 8.18
C VAL A 32 -1.52 -7.78 9.22
N LEU A 33 -1.81 -7.55 10.50
CA LEU A 33 -0.87 -7.79 11.59
C LEU A 33 -1.52 -8.59 12.72
N SER A 34 -0.72 -9.43 13.36
CA SER A 34 -1.15 -10.18 14.52
C SER A 34 -1.39 -9.22 15.71
N PRO A 35 -2.36 -9.52 16.60
CA PRO A 35 -2.54 -8.72 17.81
C PRO A 35 -1.29 -8.70 18.71
N ALA A 36 -0.45 -9.73 18.64
CA ALA A 36 0.80 -9.77 19.39
C ALA A 36 1.84 -8.80 18.81
N ALA A 37 2.00 -8.78 17.48
CA ALA A 37 2.89 -7.83 16.79
C ALA A 37 2.46 -6.37 17.05
N LEU A 38 1.15 -6.07 17.02
CA LEU A 38 0.65 -4.73 17.33
C LEU A 38 0.95 -4.30 18.77
N ARG A 39 0.76 -5.19 19.75
CA ARG A 39 1.08 -4.89 21.16
C ARG A 39 2.58 -4.68 21.36
N TRP A 40 3.40 -5.50 20.71
CA TRP A 40 4.84 -5.32 20.74
C TRP A 40 5.24 -3.96 20.16
N ALA A 41 4.66 -3.56 19.02
CA ALA A 41 4.92 -2.27 18.39
C ALA A 41 4.51 -1.11 19.31
N ASP A 42 3.37 -1.16 19.98
CA ASP A 42 2.95 -0.14 20.95
C ASP A 42 3.96 0.04 22.10
N GLU A 43 4.52 -1.07 22.60
CA GLU A 43 5.51 -1.06 23.69
C GLU A 43 6.90 -0.58 23.25
N HIS A 44 7.30 -0.82 22.00
CA HIS A 44 8.69 -0.65 21.55
C HIS A 44 8.90 0.45 20.48
N ALA A 45 7.85 0.91 19.81
CA ALA A 45 7.94 1.93 18.75
C ALA A 45 8.46 3.27 19.30
N THR A 46 9.40 3.86 18.57
CA THR A 46 9.98 5.17 18.91
C THR A 46 10.00 6.09 17.69
N GLY A 47 9.96 7.40 17.93
CA GLY A 47 10.05 8.41 16.87
C GLY A 47 9.05 8.14 15.74
N VAL A 48 9.58 8.00 14.52
CA VAL A 48 8.82 7.76 13.27
C VAL A 48 7.95 6.52 13.32
N ASP A 49 8.33 5.51 14.11
CA ASP A 49 7.54 4.28 14.24
C ASP A 49 6.18 4.52 14.89
N ARG A 50 6.07 5.54 15.76
CA ARG A 50 4.80 5.91 16.38
C ARG A 50 3.85 6.60 15.41
N VAL A 51 4.36 7.11 14.29
CA VAL A 51 3.58 7.73 13.22
C VAL A 51 3.21 6.66 12.18
N HIS A 52 4.17 5.82 11.80
CA HIS A 52 4.01 4.82 10.73
C HIS A 52 3.51 3.46 11.19
N VAL A 53 3.36 3.23 12.50
CA VAL A 53 2.79 2.04 13.16
C VAL A 53 3.54 0.74 12.87
N THR A 54 3.55 0.28 11.61
CA THR A 54 4.10 -1.01 11.17
C THR A 54 5.60 -0.95 10.86
N SER A 55 6.22 0.23 10.83
CA SER A 55 7.66 0.39 10.53
C SER A 55 8.57 -0.28 11.54
N SER A 56 8.20 -0.31 12.81
CA SER A 56 8.92 -1.08 13.84
C SER A 56 8.81 -2.60 13.63
N ILE A 57 7.80 -3.08 12.89
CA ILE A 57 7.58 -4.50 12.60
C ILE A 57 8.41 -4.91 11.38
N TYR A 58 8.17 -4.32 10.21
CA TYR A 58 8.92 -4.69 9.00
C TYR A 58 10.40 -4.26 9.05
N GLY A 59 10.73 -3.26 9.88
CA GLY A 59 12.11 -2.86 10.16
C GLY A 59 12.90 -3.87 11.00
N ASN A 60 12.23 -4.83 11.64
CA ASN A 60 12.83 -5.88 12.48
C ASN A 60 12.47 -7.29 11.97
N PRO A 61 12.85 -7.67 10.73
CA PRO A 61 12.42 -8.92 10.09
C PRO A 61 12.94 -10.20 10.78
N TYR A 62 13.89 -10.09 11.72
CA TYR A 62 14.36 -11.22 12.53
C TYR A 62 13.47 -11.52 13.74
N LEU A 63 12.58 -10.59 14.11
CA LEU A 63 11.67 -10.72 15.25
C LEU A 63 10.27 -11.19 14.83
N PHE A 64 9.93 -11.06 13.54
CA PHE A 64 8.58 -11.27 13.04
C PHE A 64 8.58 -12.16 11.81
N GLN A 65 7.56 -12.99 11.68
CA GLN A 65 7.30 -13.72 10.43
C GLN A 65 6.58 -12.79 9.44
N LEU A 66 7.33 -12.21 8.51
CA LEU A 66 6.82 -11.33 7.47
C LEU A 66 6.46 -12.13 6.21
N GLU A 67 5.24 -11.97 5.71
CA GLU A 67 4.76 -12.66 4.51
C GLU A 67 4.25 -11.67 3.46
N PRO A 68 4.95 -11.50 2.33
CA PRO A 68 4.51 -10.61 1.27
C PRO A 68 3.38 -11.23 0.45
N LEU A 69 2.22 -10.57 0.36
CA LEU A 69 1.22 -10.96 -0.63
C LEU A 69 1.72 -10.55 -2.02
N ARG A 70 1.92 -11.53 -2.91
CA ARG A 70 2.34 -11.30 -4.30
C ARG A 70 1.19 -11.56 -5.27
N ARG A 71 0.98 -10.64 -6.20
CA ARG A 71 0.16 -10.83 -7.40
C ARG A 71 1.04 -10.81 -8.65
N PRO A 72 0.63 -11.48 -9.74
CA PRO A 72 1.34 -11.41 -11.02
C PRO A 72 1.06 -10.09 -11.75
N MET A 73 1.51 -8.98 -11.15
CA MET A 73 1.27 -7.61 -11.61
C MET A 73 2.51 -6.77 -11.36
N GLU A 74 2.89 -5.92 -12.32
CA GLU A 74 4.02 -5.00 -12.22
C GLU A 74 3.49 -3.58 -12.44
N ALA A 75 2.92 -2.99 -11.39
CA ALA A 75 2.25 -1.70 -11.39
C ALA A 75 2.67 -0.80 -10.22
N GLY A 76 3.84 -1.08 -9.63
CA GLY A 76 4.38 -0.33 -8.49
C GLY A 76 4.78 1.11 -8.80
N ASP A 77 4.85 1.47 -10.08
CA ASP A 77 5.08 2.82 -10.59
C ASP A 77 3.82 3.68 -10.63
N LEU A 78 2.63 3.08 -10.53
CA LEU A 78 1.36 3.80 -10.52
C LEU A 78 1.05 4.37 -9.13
N ARG A 79 0.50 5.59 -9.10
CA ARG A 79 0.18 6.32 -7.86
C ARG A 79 -1.29 6.69 -7.80
N VAL A 80 -2.01 6.08 -6.88
CA VAL A 80 -3.45 6.28 -6.64
C VAL A 80 -3.67 6.63 -5.17
N THR A 81 -3.05 7.72 -4.73
CA THR A 81 -3.18 8.28 -3.37
C THR A 81 -3.87 9.64 -3.42
N VAL A 82 -4.01 10.33 -2.29
CA VAL A 82 -4.58 11.69 -2.20
C VAL A 82 -3.77 12.54 -1.22
N ASP A 83 -2.46 12.67 -1.47
CA ASP A 83 -1.55 13.42 -0.58
C ASP A 83 -1.26 14.85 -1.07
N THR A 84 -1.44 15.10 -2.37
CA THR A 84 -1.18 16.37 -3.03
C THR A 84 -2.37 16.82 -3.90
N PRO A 85 -2.43 18.09 -4.31
CA PRO A 85 -3.45 18.53 -5.27
C PRO A 85 -3.42 17.76 -6.60
N ALA A 86 -2.23 17.37 -7.08
CA ALA A 86 -2.07 16.57 -8.29
C ALA A 86 -2.62 15.14 -8.10
N ASP A 87 -2.37 14.53 -6.94
CA ASP A 87 -2.94 13.23 -6.59
C ASP A 87 -4.47 13.27 -6.58
N TYR A 88 -5.04 14.32 -5.98
CA TYR A 88 -6.49 14.52 -5.99
C TYR A 88 -7.03 14.68 -7.42
N GLU A 89 -6.39 15.48 -8.27
CA GLU A 89 -6.79 15.64 -9.68
C GLU A 89 -6.75 14.30 -10.45
N ALA A 90 -5.69 13.50 -10.26
CA ALA A 90 -5.57 12.17 -10.86
C ALA A 90 -6.70 11.23 -10.38
N VAL A 91 -6.97 11.18 -9.07
CA VAL A 91 -8.07 10.36 -8.52
C VAL A 91 -9.43 10.84 -9.03
N GLN A 92 -9.67 12.15 -9.17
CA GLN A 92 -10.90 12.65 -9.79
C GLN A 92 -11.05 12.19 -11.24
N ALA A 93 -9.98 12.18 -12.03
CA ALA A 93 -10.01 11.68 -13.40
C ALA A 93 -10.30 10.17 -13.44
N ILE A 94 -9.68 9.38 -12.56
CA ILE A 94 -9.94 7.94 -12.42
C ILE A 94 -11.42 7.67 -12.09
N VAL A 95 -11.95 8.36 -11.08
CA VAL A 95 -13.37 8.23 -10.67
C VAL A 95 -14.30 8.67 -11.80
N GLY A 96 -13.95 9.69 -12.57
CA GLY A 96 -14.71 10.12 -13.75
C GLY A 96 -14.87 9.04 -14.82
N GLU A 97 -13.87 8.16 -14.98
CA GLU A 97 -13.89 7.06 -15.94
C GLU A 97 -14.57 5.79 -15.39
N LEU A 98 -14.37 5.47 -14.11
CA LEU A 98 -14.85 4.23 -13.49
C LEU A 98 -16.24 4.35 -12.87
N GLY A 99 -16.69 5.58 -12.61
CA GLY A 99 -17.96 5.87 -11.94
C GLY A 99 -17.90 5.68 -10.43
N ASP A 100 -19.08 5.78 -9.79
CA ASP A 100 -19.24 5.73 -8.33
C ASP A 100 -19.33 4.28 -7.80
N ARG A 101 -18.25 3.52 -8.00
CA ARG A 101 -18.06 2.19 -7.41
C ARG A 101 -16.59 1.94 -7.11
N PRO A 102 -16.27 1.08 -6.14
CA PRO A 102 -14.90 0.60 -5.97
C PRO A 102 -14.50 -0.29 -7.16
N PRO A 103 -13.43 0.03 -7.90
CA PRO A 103 -12.90 -0.84 -8.92
C PRO A 103 -12.03 -1.95 -8.30
N SER A 104 -11.85 -3.03 -9.06
CA SER A 104 -10.74 -3.96 -8.79
C SER A 104 -9.39 -3.29 -9.09
N VAL A 105 -8.30 -3.84 -8.53
CA VAL A 105 -6.94 -3.33 -8.82
C VAL A 105 -6.61 -3.57 -10.30
N GLU A 106 -7.09 -4.67 -10.88
CA GLU A 106 -6.93 -4.99 -12.29
C GLU A 106 -7.60 -3.94 -13.20
N GLU A 107 -8.86 -3.58 -12.92
CA GLU A 107 -9.57 -2.52 -13.66
C GLU A 107 -8.85 -1.17 -13.56
N LEU A 108 -8.31 -0.84 -12.39
CA LEU A 108 -7.55 0.38 -12.14
C LEU A 108 -6.26 0.42 -12.98
N VAL A 109 -5.49 -0.67 -12.99
CA VAL A 109 -4.25 -0.79 -13.76
C VAL A 109 -4.54 -0.77 -15.27
N GLU A 110 -5.57 -1.48 -15.74
CA GLU A 110 -5.98 -1.47 -17.13
C GLU A 110 -6.46 -0.09 -17.61
N LEU A 111 -7.12 0.69 -16.74
CA LEU A 111 -7.47 2.07 -17.04
C LEU A 111 -6.21 2.92 -17.20
N LEU A 112 -5.31 2.89 -16.21
CA LEU A 112 -4.13 3.75 -16.19
C LEU A 112 -3.14 3.40 -17.32
N ALA A 113 -3.05 2.13 -17.72
CA ALA A 113 -2.30 1.71 -18.90
C ALA A 113 -2.88 2.30 -20.21
N ARG A 114 -4.21 2.48 -20.30
CA ARG A 114 -4.90 3.08 -21.44
C ARG A 114 -4.95 4.61 -21.38
N ARG A 115 -4.75 5.19 -20.21
CA ARG A 115 -4.83 6.63 -19.93
C ARG A 115 -3.54 7.17 -19.30
N PRO A 116 -2.42 7.15 -20.05
CA PRO A 116 -1.15 7.70 -19.57
C PRO A 116 -1.23 9.21 -19.30
N ASP A 117 -2.22 9.90 -19.88
CA ASP A 117 -2.54 11.29 -19.58
C ASP A 117 -2.96 11.49 -18.11
N ILE A 118 -3.64 10.52 -17.50
CA ILE A 118 -4.01 10.55 -16.07
C ILE A 118 -2.76 10.29 -15.21
N VAL A 119 -1.94 9.31 -15.58
CA VAL A 119 -0.69 8.98 -14.86
C VAL A 119 0.28 10.17 -14.84
N ALA A 120 0.32 10.95 -15.92
CA ALA A 120 1.17 12.13 -16.04
C ALA A 120 0.81 13.26 -15.06
N ILE A 121 -0.42 13.29 -14.52
CA ILE A 121 -0.88 14.36 -13.61
C ILE A 121 -0.02 14.40 -12.34
N ASN A 122 0.26 13.23 -11.75
CA ASN A 122 1.02 13.11 -10.51
C ASN A 122 2.39 12.41 -10.68
N SER A 123 2.87 12.22 -11.90
CA SER A 123 4.15 11.54 -12.16
C SER A 123 5.38 12.26 -11.57
N GLY A 124 5.26 13.57 -11.29
CA GLY A 124 6.31 14.36 -10.65
C GLY A 124 6.30 14.31 -9.12
N VAL A 125 5.25 13.74 -8.51
CA VAL A 125 5.09 13.71 -7.05
C VAL A 125 6.08 12.70 -6.46
N GLN A 126 6.94 13.17 -5.56
CA GLN A 126 7.85 12.32 -4.82
C GLN A 126 7.15 11.81 -3.55
N GLN A 127 7.27 10.50 -3.29
CA GLN A 127 6.81 9.93 -2.04
C GLN A 127 7.67 10.47 -0.90
N LYS A 128 7.04 11.01 0.14
CA LYS A 128 7.74 11.46 1.35
C LYS A 128 8.49 10.31 1.98
N ALA A 129 9.68 10.61 2.51
CA ALA A 129 10.43 9.63 3.28
C ALA A 129 9.75 9.39 4.65
N ILE A 130 10.00 8.21 5.24
CA ILE A 130 9.39 7.79 6.51
C ILE A 130 9.79 8.73 7.67
N ASP A 131 10.93 9.40 7.57
CA ASP A 131 11.41 10.38 8.54
C ASP A 131 10.81 11.78 8.39
N GLU A 132 10.00 12.00 7.36
CA GLU A 132 9.28 13.24 7.09
C GLU A 132 7.81 13.22 7.59
N GLY A 133 7.42 12.14 8.30
CA GLY A 133 6.09 11.88 8.85
C GLY A 133 5.82 12.48 10.22
#